data_AF-A0A8J7A077-F1
#
_entry.id   AF-A0A8J7A077-F1
#
_cell.length_a   1.000
_cell.length_b   1.000
_cell.length_c   1.000
_cell.angle_alpha   90.00
_cell.angle_beta   90.00
_cell.angle_gamma   90.00
#
_symmetry.space_group_name_H-M   'P 1'
#
loop_
_entity.id
_entity.type
_entity.pdbx_description
1 polymer ?
#
loop_
_entity_poly.entity_id
_entity_poly.type
_entity_poly.pdbx_seq_one_letter_code
_entity_poly.pdbx_strand_id
1 'polypeptide(L)'
;MNSEQRLDYLYKEYVRLSQQAEEYIKSAFEDFKLMGVIGATIALWKPIVDVIVLANPKIEYSGLLFLGFLSLLLIIAIIGFWNLIKQSFIIFFADNLQGYEEEIRKELNEVENSRVFSLNLEKETKLLHSYRVTFAAFLSVFAIATTILPFLILLSSKIIYSTIYLLLSLTIFGIYFKVLKKSTRKYFNG
;
A
#
# COMPACT_ATOMS: atom_id res chain seq x y z
N MET A 1 -0.22 2.83 41.06
CA MET A 1 1.10 2.73 40.40
C MET A 1 1.85 4.02 40.72
N ASN A 2 3.11 3.96 41.14
CA ASN A 2 3.86 5.18 41.45
C ASN A 2 4.23 5.92 40.14
N SER A 3 4.39 7.25 40.16
CA SER A 3 4.66 8.06 38.94
C SER A 3 5.87 7.54 38.15
N GLU A 4 6.97 7.19 38.83
CA GLU A 4 8.15 6.59 38.20
C GLU A 4 7.86 5.24 37.51
N GLN A 5 7.00 4.40 38.10
CA GLN A 5 6.60 3.12 37.51
C GLN A 5 5.72 3.31 36.27
N ARG A 6 4.92 4.38 36.26
CA ARG A 6 4.09 4.74 35.11
C ARG A 6 4.91 5.31 33.97
N LEU A 7 5.86 6.18 34.27
CA LEU A 7 6.79 6.73 33.30
C LEU A 7 7.63 5.62 32.62
N ASP A 8 8.19 4.70 33.41
CA ASP A 8 8.97 3.57 32.89
C ASP A 8 8.12 2.65 31.99
N TYR A 9 6.87 2.40 32.36
CA TYR A 9 5.93 1.64 31.51
C TYR A 9 5.64 2.35 30.18
N LEU A 10 5.31 3.65 30.22
CA LEU A 10 4.99 4.43 29.02
C LEU A 10 6.19 4.52 28.07
N TYR A 11 7.39 4.73 28.61
CA TYR A 11 8.61 4.78 27.82
C TYR A 11 8.94 3.42 27.17
N LYS A 12 8.79 2.31 27.90
CA LYS A 12 8.97 0.97 27.34
C LYS A 12 8.00 0.67 26.21
N GLU A 13 6.73 1.03 26.34
CA GLU A 13 5.74 0.85 25.28
C GLU A 13 6.03 1.76 24.08
N TYR A 14 6.44 3.02 24.30
CA TYR A 14 6.88 3.93 23.24
C TYR A 14 8.04 3.33 22.43
N VAL A 15 9.09 2.84 23.09
CA VAL A 15 10.24 2.21 22.43
C VAL A 15 9.83 0.96 21.67
N ARG A 16 8.97 0.11 22.27
CA ARG A 16 8.46 -1.11 21.63
C ARG A 16 7.68 -0.81 20.35
N LEU A 17 6.78 0.17 20.39
CA LEU A 17 6.01 0.63 19.23
C LEU A 17 6.91 1.27 18.17
N SER A 18 7.91 2.04 18.58
CA SER A 18 8.86 2.69 17.68
C SER A 18 9.69 1.66 16.90
N GLN A 19 10.18 0.63 17.59
CA GLN A 19 10.90 -0.49 16.96
C GLN A 19 10.03 -1.26 15.98
N GLN A 20 8.77 -1.56 16.34
CA GLN A 20 7.83 -2.19 15.42
C GLN A 20 7.55 -1.31 14.19
N ALA A 21 7.38 -0.01 14.37
CA ALA A 21 7.18 0.92 13.26
C ALA A 21 8.38 0.93 12.31
N GLU A 22 9.61 0.93 12.85
CA GLU A 22 10.84 0.88 12.06
C GLU A 22 10.98 -0.44 11.26
N GLU A 23 10.63 -1.58 11.86
CA GLU A 23 10.58 -2.87 11.17
C GLU A 23 9.57 -2.85 10.00
N TYR A 24 8.39 -2.27 10.22
CA TYR A 24 7.39 -2.12 9.16
C TYR A 24 7.88 -1.21 8.02
N ILE A 25 8.54 -0.10 8.34
CA ILE A 25 9.14 0.80 7.35
C ILE A 25 10.22 0.09 6.55
N LYS A 26 11.14 -0.63 7.22
CA LYS A 26 12.21 -1.38 6.56
C LYS A 26 11.65 -2.45 5.63
N SER A 27 10.63 -3.18 6.09
CA SER A 27 9.94 -4.17 5.28
C SER A 27 9.21 -3.56 4.07
N ALA A 28 8.66 -2.34 4.19
CA ALA A 28 8.07 -1.63 3.06
C ALA A 28 9.13 -1.20 2.01
N PHE A 29 10.33 -0.84 2.45
CA PHE A 29 11.46 -0.57 1.54
C PHE A 29 11.95 -1.83 0.80
N GLU A 30 11.92 -3.00 1.43
CA GLU A 30 12.23 -4.27 0.77
C GLU A 30 11.22 -4.59 -0.34
N ASP A 31 9.92 -4.33 -0.13
CA ASP A 31 8.89 -4.45 -1.16
C ASP A 31 9.12 -3.49 -2.34
N PHE A 32 9.67 -2.30 -2.09
CA PHE A 32 10.04 -1.38 -3.16
C PHE A 32 11.15 -1.94 -4.06
N LYS A 33 12.12 -2.67 -3.50
CA LYS A 33 13.14 -3.38 -4.31
C LYS A 33 12.49 -4.45 -5.19
N LEU A 34 11.49 -5.16 -4.68
CA LEU A 34 10.70 -6.13 -5.46
C LEU A 34 9.97 -5.46 -6.63
N MET A 35 9.45 -4.23 -6.46
CA MET A 35 8.88 -3.47 -7.59
C MET A 35 9.92 -3.19 -8.69
N GLY A 36 11.16 -2.86 -8.33
CA GLY A 36 12.25 -2.69 -9.29
C GLY A 36 12.56 -3.98 -10.08
N VAL A 37 12.60 -5.13 -9.39
CA VAL A 37 12.77 -6.44 -10.03
C VAL A 37 11.61 -6.74 -10.98
N ILE A 38 10.38 -6.43 -10.60
CA ILE A 38 9.22 -6.65 -11.47
C ILE A 38 9.25 -5.74 -12.70
N GLY A 39 9.68 -4.48 -12.55
CA GLY A 39 9.90 -3.58 -13.68
C GLY A 39 10.91 -4.15 -14.68
N ALA A 40 12.02 -4.73 -14.18
CA ALA A 40 12.99 -5.43 -15.02
C ALA A 40 12.39 -6.67 -15.69
N THR A 41 11.61 -7.47 -14.96
CA THR A 41 10.92 -8.65 -15.49
C THR A 41 9.94 -8.30 -16.60
N ILE A 42 9.20 -7.19 -16.49
CA ILE A 42 8.30 -6.70 -17.55
C ILE A 42 9.10 -6.33 -18.80
N ALA A 43 10.21 -5.61 -18.66
CA ALA A 43 11.05 -5.25 -19.80
C ALA A 43 11.64 -6.48 -20.50
N LEU A 44 11.99 -7.52 -19.72
CA LEU A 44 12.54 -8.77 -20.22
C LEU A 44 11.47 -9.77 -20.68
N TRP A 45 10.19 -9.52 -20.41
CA TRP A 45 9.12 -10.48 -20.73
C TRP A 45 8.99 -10.71 -22.24
N LYS A 46 9.02 -9.65 -23.05
CA LYS A 46 8.97 -9.77 -24.51
C LYS A 46 10.10 -10.67 -25.06
N PRO A 47 11.39 -10.41 -24.78
CA PRO A 47 12.46 -11.29 -25.28
C PRO A 47 12.36 -12.73 -24.74
N ILE A 48 11.84 -12.94 -23.53
CA ILE A 48 11.56 -14.30 -23.02
C ILE A 48 10.51 -15.00 -23.89
N VAL A 49 9.41 -14.32 -24.23
CA VAL A 49 8.38 -14.88 -25.12
C VAL A 49 8.92 -15.13 -26.53
N ASP A 50 9.74 -14.22 -27.06
CA ASP A 50 10.40 -14.38 -28.35
C ASP A 50 11.20 -15.71 -28.39
N VAL A 51 12.00 -16.00 -27.35
CA VAL A 51 12.79 -17.25 -27.24
C VAL A 51 11.90 -18.50 -27.11
N ILE A 52 10.83 -18.43 -26.30
CA ILE A 52 9.93 -19.58 -26.08
C ILE A 52 9.21 -19.97 -27.37
N VAL A 53 8.73 -18.99 -28.14
CA VAL A 53 8.04 -19.25 -29.40
C VAL A 53 9.00 -19.73 -30.49
N LEU A 54 10.24 -19.23 -30.50
CA LEU A 54 11.33 -19.77 -31.34
C LEU A 54 11.61 -21.25 -31.04
N ALA A 55 11.61 -21.66 -29.77
CA ALA A 55 11.83 -23.05 -29.37
C ALA A 55 10.60 -23.94 -29.60
N ASN A 56 9.39 -23.39 -29.58
CA ASN A 56 8.15 -24.14 -29.71
C ASN A 56 7.08 -23.38 -30.53
N PRO A 57 7.17 -23.44 -31.88
CA PRO A 57 6.36 -22.59 -32.77
C PRO A 57 4.87 -22.93 -32.79
N LYS A 58 4.44 -24.00 -32.11
CA LYS A 58 3.02 -24.33 -31.92
C LYS A 58 2.33 -23.42 -30.90
N ILE A 59 3.09 -22.67 -30.10
CA ILE A 59 2.57 -21.75 -29.09
C ILE A 59 2.20 -20.43 -29.75
N GLU A 60 0.98 -19.96 -29.50
CA GLU A 60 0.51 -18.67 -30.00
C GLU A 60 1.22 -17.52 -29.29
N TYR A 61 2.05 -16.78 -30.04
CA TYR A 61 2.90 -15.70 -29.54
C TYR A 61 2.12 -14.59 -28.81
N SER A 62 1.02 -14.12 -29.41
CA SER A 62 0.13 -13.10 -28.84
C SER A 62 -0.48 -13.55 -27.52
N GLY A 63 -0.93 -14.81 -27.43
CA GLY A 63 -1.54 -15.38 -26.24
C GLY A 63 -0.55 -15.50 -25.07
N LEU A 64 0.68 -15.94 -25.34
CA LEU A 64 1.71 -16.07 -24.31
C LEU A 64 2.17 -14.71 -23.76
N LEU A 65 2.41 -13.74 -24.65
CA LEU A 65 2.74 -12.37 -24.27
C LEU A 65 1.65 -11.77 -23.39
N PHE A 66 0.40 -11.91 -23.82
CA PHE A 66 -0.76 -11.42 -23.09
C PHE A 66 -0.88 -12.03 -21.69
N LEU A 67 -0.77 -13.36 -21.58
CA LEU A 67 -0.86 -14.07 -20.30
C LEU A 67 0.23 -13.61 -19.32
N GLY A 68 1.45 -13.44 -19.80
CA GLY A 68 2.55 -12.98 -18.95
C GLY A 68 2.43 -11.52 -18.51
N PHE A 69 1.98 -10.63 -19.39
CA PHE A 69 1.68 -9.26 -18.99
C PHE A 69 0.55 -9.19 -17.95
N LEU A 70 -0.50 -9.99 -18.12
CA LEU A 70 -1.62 -10.03 -17.18
C LEU A 70 -1.20 -10.58 -15.81
N SER A 71 -0.39 -11.64 -15.78
CA SER A 71 0.14 -12.22 -14.53
C SER A 71 1.13 -11.29 -13.82
N LEU A 72 2.01 -10.61 -14.55
CA LEU A 72 2.91 -9.59 -13.97
C LEU A 72 2.13 -8.41 -13.40
N LEU A 73 1.10 -7.93 -14.11
CA LEU A 73 0.19 -6.89 -13.60
C LEU A 73 -0.51 -7.32 -12.31
N LEU A 74 -0.96 -8.59 -12.22
CA LEU A 74 -1.58 -9.12 -11.02
C LEU A 74 -0.60 -9.16 -9.83
N ILE A 75 0.65 -9.55 -10.05
CA ILE A 75 1.70 -9.56 -9.01
C ILE A 75 1.98 -8.13 -8.53
N ILE A 76 2.12 -7.16 -9.44
CA ILE A 76 2.26 -5.74 -9.08
C ILE A 76 1.08 -5.29 -8.25
N ALA A 77 -0.14 -5.68 -8.64
CA ALA A 77 -1.35 -5.32 -7.93
C ALA A 77 -1.36 -5.86 -6.50
N ILE A 78 -0.97 -7.13 -6.29
CA ILE A 78 -0.87 -7.75 -4.95
C ILE A 78 0.19 -7.05 -4.09
N ILE A 79 1.36 -6.76 -4.65
CA ILE A 79 2.45 -6.09 -3.90
C ILE A 79 2.08 -4.65 -3.58
N GLY A 80 1.48 -3.93 -4.52
CA GLY A 80 0.94 -2.59 -4.29
C GLY A 80 -0.10 -2.60 -3.17
N PHE A 81 -0.98 -3.60 -3.15
CA PHE A 81 -1.97 -3.77 -2.08
C PHE A 81 -1.33 -4.08 -0.71
N TRP A 82 -0.30 -4.93 -0.68
CA TRP A 82 0.42 -5.24 0.56
C TRP A 82 1.16 -4.01 1.12
N ASN A 83 1.79 -3.22 0.25
CA ASN A 83 2.46 -1.99 0.64
C ASN A 83 1.48 -0.95 1.19
N LEU A 84 0.25 -0.88 0.65
CA LEU A 84 -0.81 -0.04 1.23
C LEU A 84 -1.20 -0.44 2.65
N ILE A 85 -1.32 -1.74 2.92
CA ILE A 85 -1.61 -2.24 4.27
C ILE A 85 -0.50 -1.79 5.21
N LYS A 86 0.77 -1.95 4.82
CA LYS A 86 1.92 -1.47 5.62
C LYS A 86 1.90 0.04 5.86
N GLN A 87 1.62 0.85 4.83
CA GLN A 87 1.48 2.30 5.00
C GLN A 87 0.36 2.67 5.97
N SER A 88 -0.75 1.94 5.98
CA SER A 88 -1.84 2.16 6.94
C SER A 88 -1.43 1.86 8.38
N PHE A 89 -0.59 0.83 8.60
CA PHE A 89 -0.03 0.51 9.91
C PHE A 89 0.96 1.56 10.38
N ILE A 90 1.82 2.10 9.50
CA ILE A 90 2.79 3.15 9.87
C ILE A 90 2.08 4.39 10.43
N ILE A 91 0.91 4.73 9.88
CA ILE A 91 0.10 5.86 10.37
C ILE A 91 -0.50 5.55 11.73
N PHE A 92 -1.01 4.33 11.93
CA PHE A 92 -1.47 3.88 13.25
C PHE A 92 -0.33 3.94 14.29
N PHE A 93 0.88 3.50 13.93
CA PHE A 93 2.04 3.61 14.81
C PHE A 93 2.39 5.06 15.12
N ALA A 94 2.36 5.96 14.13
CA ALA A 94 2.64 7.38 14.32
C ALA A 94 1.65 8.03 15.30
N ASP A 95 0.36 7.75 15.16
CA ASP A 95 -0.71 8.25 16.05
C ASP A 95 -0.53 7.74 17.49
N ASN A 96 -0.28 6.44 17.67
CA ASN A 96 -0.05 5.88 19.00
C ASN A 96 1.25 6.39 19.64
N LEU A 97 2.35 6.48 18.89
CA LEU A 97 3.62 7.02 19.39
C LEU A 97 3.45 8.46 19.87
N GLN A 98 2.66 9.26 19.16
CA GLN A 98 2.31 10.62 19.56
C GLN A 98 1.50 10.63 20.87
N GLY A 99 0.51 9.75 21.01
CA GLY A 99 -0.26 9.60 22.26
C GLY A 99 0.63 9.24 23.47
N TYR A 100 1.60 8.33 23.28
CA TYR A 100 2.57 8.01 24.32
C TYR A 100 3.51 9.20 24.64
N GLU A 101 3.96 9.97 23.64
CA GLU A 101 4.77 11.17 23.91
C GLU A 101 4.03 12.22 24.72
N GLU A 102 2.73 12.43 24.46
CA GLU A 102 1.91 13.37 25.22
C GLU A 102 1.72 12.93 26.67
N GLU A 103 1.49 11.64 26.92
CA GLU A 103 1.39 11.11 28.28
C GLU A 103 2.71 11.20 29.04
N ILE A 104 3.84 10.92 28.37
CA ILE A 104 5.18 11.04 28.95
C ILE A 104 5.48 12.50 29.31
N ARG A 105 5.16 13.47 28.42
CA ARG A 105 5.33 14.90 28.70
C ARG A 105 4.50 15.37 29.90
N LYS A 106 3.27 14.86 30.03
CA LYS A 106 2.39 15.15 31.18
C LYS A 106 2.95 14.62 32.50
N GLU A 107 3.52 13.41 32.52
CA GLU A 107 4.15 12.85 33.73
C GLU A 107 5.47 13.57 34.10
N LEU A 108 6.23 14.04 33.11
CA LEU A 108 7.50 14.74 33.34
C LEU A 108 7.34 16.21 33.78
N ASN A 109 6.11 16.77 33.79
CA ASN A 109 5.86 18.21 33.95
C ASN A 109 6.70 19.08 32.99
N GLU A 110 7.11 18.54 31.83
CA GLU A 110 7.85 19.32 30.85
C GLU A 110 6.90 20.34 30.19
N VAL A 111 7.25 21.62 30.31
CA VAL A 111 6.59 22.71 29.60
C VAL A 111 6.62 22.41 28.11
N GLU A 112 5.52 22.70 27.39
CA GLU A 112 5.18 22.37 25.98
C GLU A 112 6.28 22.54 24.90
N ASN A 113 7.47 23.07 25.24
CA ASN A 113 8.59 23.41 24.36
C ASN A 113 9.82 22.48 24.44
N SER A 114 9.75 21.32 25.10
CA SER A 114 10.84 20.34 25.06
C SER A 114 11.05 19.79 23.64
N ARG A 115 12.22 20.06 23.05
CA ARG A 115 12.61 19.54 21.72
C ARG A 115 12.90 18.03 21.71
N VAL A 116 12.83 17.36 22.86
CA VAL A 116 13.22 15.96 23.03
C VAL A 116 12.09 15.02 22.56
N PHE A 117 10.84 15.41 22.80
CA PHE A 117 9.64 14.72 22.33
C PHE A 117 8.84 15.71 21.49
N SER A 118 9.06 15.73 20.18
CA SER A 118 8.41 16.70 19.29
C SER A 118 7.92 16.06 18.00
N LEU A 119 7.24 14.91 18.09
CA LEU A 119 6.30 14.53 17.04
C LEU A 119 5.27 15.66 16.95
N ASN A 120 5.40 16.46 15.89
CA ASN A 120 4.84 17.80 15.81
C ASN A 120 3.33 17.73 15.47
N LEU A 121 2.48 17.97 16.47
CA LEU A 121 1.01 17.94 16.45
C LEU A 121 0.35 18.71 15.29
N GLU A 122 0.92 19.84 14.87
CA GLU A 122 0.40 20.62 13.73
C GLU A 122 0.48 19.87 12.38
N LYS A 123 1.28 18.81 12.29
CA LYS A 123 1.38 17.98 11.08
C LYS A 123 0.27 16.94 10.98
N GLU A 124 -0.49 16.66 12.03
CA GLU A 124 -1.42 15.52 12.08
C GLU A 124 -2.61 15.67 11.12
N THR A 125 -3.24 16.85 11.06
CA THR A 125 -4.30 17.16 10.07
C THR A 125 -3.78 17.17 8.64
N LYS A 126 -2.56 17.68 8.43
CA LYS A 126 -1.87 17.64 7.13
C LYS A 126 -1.51 16.21 6.73
N LEU A 127 -1.10 15.35 7.66
CA LEU A 127 -0.77 13.95 7.41
C LEU A 127 -2.02 13.13 7.10
N LEU A 128 -3.12 13.32 7.83
CA LEU A 128 -4.42 12.69 7.53
C LEU A 128 -4.97 13.14 6.18
N HIS A 129 -4.88 14.43 5.85
CA HIS A 129 -5.30 14.94 4.55
C HIS A 129 -4.41 14.40 3.42
N SER A 130 -3.08 14.45 3.60
CA SER A 130 -2.11 13.93 2.65
C SER A 130 -2.28 12.42 2.45
N TYR A 131 -2.64 11.68 3.51
CA TYR A 131 -3.04 10.27 3.42
C TYR A 131 -4.28 10.08 2.55
N ARG A 132 -5.37 10.83 2.79
CA ARG A 132 -6.59 10.72 1.97
C ARG A 132 -6.32 10.98 0.49
N VAL A 133 -5.50 11.99 0.19
CA VAL A 133 -5.11 12.34 -1.18
C VAL A 133 -4.23 11.26 -1.80
N THR A 134 -3.19 10.81 -1.09
CA THR A 134 -2.25 9.77 -1.58
C THR A 134 -2.96 8.44 -1.78
N PHE A 135 -3.84 8.07 -0.84
CA PHE A 135 -4.66 6.87 -0.90
C PHE A 135 -5.64 6.92 -2.08
N ALA A 136 -6.34 8.05 -2.29
CA ALA A 136 -7.25 8.21 -3.44
C ALA A 136 -6.52 8.22 -4.79
N ALA A 137 -5.38 8.92 -4.89
CA ALA A 137 -4.53 8.93 -6.07
C ALA A 137 -4.04 7.52 -6.41
N PHE A 138 -3.58 6.76 -5.41
CA PHE A 138 -3.16 5.38 -5.58
C PHE A 138 -4.32 4.49 -6.05
N LEU A 139 -5.48 4.59 -5.42
CA LEU A 139 -6.64 3.78 -5.77
C LEU A 139 -7.10 4.03 -7.21
N SER A 140 -6.93 5.27 -7.67
CA SER A 140 -7.17 5.66 -9.06
C SER A 140 -6.15 5.02 -10.00
N VAL A 141 -4.85 5.10 -9.70
CA VAL A 141 -3.78 4.46 -10.49
C VAL A 141 -3.97 2.94 -10.53
N PHE A 142 -4.28 2.32 -9.40
CA PHE A 142 -4.56 0.89 -9.29
C PHE A 142 -5.77 0.50 -10.14
N ALA A 143 -6.89 1.23 -10.03
CA ALA A 143 -8.08 0.99 -10.85
C ALA A 143 -7.79 1.12 -12.36
N ILE A 144 -6.98 2.10 -12.76
CA ILE A 144 -6.54 2.25 -14.15
C ILE A 144 -5.70 1.04 -14.58
N ALA A 145 -4.72 0.66 -13.77
CA ALA A 145 -3.78 -0.41 -14.12
C ALA A 145 -4.43 -1.80 -14.16
N THR A 146 -5.40 -2.08 -13.29
CA THR A 146 -6.05 -3.40 -13.22
C THR A 146 -7.37 -3.48 -13.98
N THR A 147 -7.97 -2.34 -14.35
CA THR A 147 -9.27 -2.34 -15.05
C THR A 147 -9.14 -1.81 -16.45
N ILE A 148 -8.59 -0.60 -16.61
CA ILE A 148 -8.54 0.08 -17.90
C ILE A 148 -7.49 -0.56 -18.80
N LEU A 149 -6.25 -0.78 -18.32
CA LEU A 149 -5.20 -1.40 -19.14
C LEU A 149 -5.59 -2.79 -19.65
N PRO A 150 -6.03 -3.75 -18.81
CA PRO A 150 -6.39 -5.08 -19.31
C PRO A 150 -7.65 -5.04 -20.18
N PHE A 151 -8.59 -4.13 -19.92
CA PHE A 151 -9.75 -3.92 -20.79
C PHE A 151 -9.35 -3.45 -22.19
N LEU A 152 -8.50 -2.41 -22.29
CA LEU A 152 -8.00 -1.90 -23.58
C LEU A 152 -7.20 -2.96 -24.34
N ILE A 153 -6.38 -3.74 -23.63
CA ILE A 153 -5.62 -4.84 -24.23
C ILE A 153 -6.57 -5.94 -24.72
N LEU A 154 -7.55 -6.36 -23.92
CA LEU A 154 -8.54 -7.37 -24.32
C LEU A 154 -9.42 -6.92 -25.50
N LEU A 155 -9.67 -5.61 -25.62
CA LEU A 155 -10.39 -5.03 -26.74
C LEU A 155 -9.73 -5.34 -28.08
N SER A 156 -8.39 -5.39 -28.10
CA SER A 156 -7.60 -5.72 -29.30
C SER A 156 -7.65 -7.20 -29.70
N SER A 157 -8.12 -8.09 -28.80
CA SER A 157 -8.23 -9.53 -29.05
C SER A 157 -9.67 -9.91 -29.42
N LYS A 158 -10.63 -9.81 -28.49
CA LYS A 158 -12.06 -10.07 -28.73
C LYS A 158 -12.93 -9.28 -27.75
N ILE A 159 -13.92 -8.56 -28.31
CA ILE A 159 -14.86 -7.69 -27.58
C ILE A 159 -15.63 -8.42 -26.47
N ILE A 160 -15.94 -9.71 -26.66
CA ILE A 160 -16.70 -10.49 -25.66
C ILE A 160 -15.88 -10.64 -24.37
N TYR A 161 -14.59 -10.96 -24.48
CA TYR A 161 -13.72 -11.14 -23.31
C TYR A 161 -13.45 -9.83 -22.59
N SER A 162 -13.27 -8.72 -23.32
CA SER A 162 -13.11 -7.40 -22.70
C SER A 162 -14.36 -7.00 -21.90
N THR A 163 -15.55 -7.27 -22.43
CA THR A 163 -16.82 -6.91 -21.76
C THR A 163 -17.03 -7.71 -20.48
N ILE A 164 -16.80 -9.03 -20.53
CA ILE A 164 -16.90 -9.90 -19.36
C ILE A 164 -15.89 -9.47 -18.29
N TYR A 165 -14.65 -9.21 -18.68
CA TYR A 165 -13.60 -8.76 -17.75
C TYR A 165 -13.95 -7.43 -17.10
N LEU A 166 -14.45 -6.45 -17.86
CA LEU A 166 -14.82 -5.14 -17.35
C LEU A 166 -15.94 -5.25 -16.30
N LEU A 167 -16.98 -6.04 -16.56
CA LEU A 167 -18.08 -6.26 -15.62
C LEU A 167 -17.60 -6.91 -14.33
N LEU A 168 -16.76 -7.95 -14.43
CA LEU A 168 -16.17 -8.63 -13.28
C LEU A 168 -15.29 -7.68 -12.46
N SER A 169 -14.39 -6.94 -13.12
CA SER A 169 -13.50 -6.00 -12.46
C SER A 169 -14.28 -4.89 -11.74
N LEU A 170 -15.27 -4.29 -12.40
CA LEU A 170 -16.14 -3.27 -11.77
C LEU A 170 -16.90 -3.83 -10.56
N THR A 171 -17.38 -5.07 -10.63
CA THR A 171 -18.09 -5.72 -9.52
C THR A 171 -17.15 -5.94 -8.34
N ILE A 172 -15.93 -6.44 -8.58
CA ILE A 172 -14.90 -6.65 -7.56
C ILE A 172 -14.50 -5.32 -6.94
N PHE A 173 -14.27 -4.27 -7.74
CA PHE A 173 -13.97 -2.93 -7.25
C PHE A 173 -15.12 -2.36 -6.42
N GLY A 174 -16.37 -2.54 -6.86
CA GLY A 174 -17.54 -2.09 -6.11
C GLY A 174 -17.64 -2.74 -4.74
N ILE A 175 -17.40 -4.06 -4.65
CA ILE A 175 -17.35 -4.79 -3.38
C ILE A 175 -16.19 -4.29 -2.51
N TYR A 176 -15.00 -4.16 -3.10
CA TYR A 176 -13.80 -3.67 -2.43
C TYR A 176 -14.01 -2.28 -1.82
N PHE A 177 -14.53 -1.32 -2.60
CA PHE A 177 -14.86 0.02 -2.11
C PHE A 177 -15.89 0.00 -0.99
N LYS A 178 -16.89 -0.88 -1.05
CA LYS A 178 -17.92 -1.01 -0.01
C LYS A 178 -17.31 -1.52 1.30
N VAL A 179 -16.41 -2.51 1.23
CA VAL A 179 -15.68 -3.05 2.38
C VAL A 179 -14.71 -2.01 2.94
N LEU A 180 -13.94 -1.36 2.07
CA LEU A 180 -13.01 -0.31 2.44
C LEU A 180 -13.75 0.84 3.14
N LYS A 181 -14.82 1.37 2.54
CA LYS A 181 -15.64 2.44 3.14
C LYS A 181 -16.21 2.05 4.51
N LYS A 182 -16.54 0.77 4.71
CA LYS A 182 -16.99 0.26 6.02
C LYS A 182 -15.85 0.21 7.04
N SER A 183 -14.65 -0.19 6.63
CA SER A 183 -13.46 -0.29 7.49
C SER A 183 -12.89 1.08 7.85
N THR A 184 -12.86 2.02 6.90
CA THR A 184 -12.29 3.36 7.10
C THR A 184 -13.28 4.37 7.67
N ARG A 185 -14.57 4.02 7.83
CA ARG A 185 -15.61 4.91 8.37
C ARG A 185 -15.25 5.50 9.73
N LYS A 186 -14.52 4.76 10.57
CA LYS A 186 -14.07 5.19 11.90
C LYS A 186 -12.98 6.27 11.85
N TYR A 187 -12.24 6.37 10.75
CA TYR A 187 -11.15 7.34 10.53
C TYR A 187 -11.58 8.53 9.65
N PHE A 188 -12.76 8.47 9.02
CA PHE A 188 -13.28 9.55 8.16
C PHE A 188 -14.26 10.50 8.85
N ASN A 189 -14.89 10.07 9.94
CA ASN A 189 -15.90 10.82 10.71
C ASN A 189 -15.40 11.30 12.09
N GLY A 190 -14.07 11.29 12.31
CA GLY A 190 -13.43 11.98 13.44
C GLY A 190 -13.11 13.41 13.06
#